data_AF-A0A382C864-F1
#
_entry.id   AF-A0A382C864-F1
#
_cell.length_a   1.000
_cell.length_b   1.000
_cell.length_c   1.000
_cell.angle_alpha   90.00
_cell.angle_beta   90.00
_cell.angle_gamma   90.00
#
_symmetry.space_group_name_H-M   'P 1'
#
loop_
_entity.id
_entity.type
_entity.pdbx_description
1 polymer ?
#
loop_
_entity_poly.entity_id
_entity_poly.type
_entity_poly.pdbx_seq_one_letter_code
_entity_poly.pdbx_strand_id
1 'polypeptide(L)'
;PVDFEVTGESGAMTIYPAGQSALFSLTRGAVLTLATTAVDGADLTGMRVSTSAEVAVFSSSSCAMIPLATYACDHLEQQLMPTNTWGTKFVGAKFSPRGTEPDVWRVLAHNQATTLTTTPSIAGVDGVTLQPGSHLQFEWSLHFLLQATSPISVAQYMVGADYPGPDGGCSSSGLFPSAALDRDNCAIEASESCAGHHAIGDPAFLLSVPTSQFRERYTVLVPADYAETYLTLVEPAETSVLLDGVELTSSAEPIGDGAWAIRTLAVESGVHEIEADRAIGLSSYGYDCTVSYAYPGGLNLVPTE
;
A
#
# COMPACT_ATOMS: atom_id res chain seq x y z
N PRO A 1 -2.33 -11.44 -18.79
CA PRO A 1 -1.07 -12.21 -18.82
C PRO A 1 -0.01 -11.46 -19.61
N VAL A 2 1.24 -11.45 -19.15
CA VAL A 2 2.38 -10.81 -19.83
C VAL A 2 3.53 -11.82 -19.94
N ASP A 3 4.44 -11.58 -20.88
CA ASP A 3 5.69 -12.31 -20.95
C ASP A 3 6.57 -11.94 -19.75
N PHE A 4 7.37 -12.88 -19.25
CA PHE A 4 8.34 -12.61 -18.18
C PHE A 4 9.72 -13.13 -18.54
N GLU A 5 10.73 -12.50 -17.98
CA GLU A 5 12.13 -12.74 -18.23
C GLU A 5 12.81 -13.28 -16.98
N VAL A 6 13.70 -14.24 -17.18
CA VAL A 6 14.59 -14.74 -16.13
C VAL A 6 16.02 -14.55 -16.59
N THR A 7 16.81 -13.88 -15.75
CA THR A 7 18.24 -13.72 -15.97
C THR A 7 18.98 -14.84 -15.25
N GLY A 8 19.65 -15.70 -16.01
CA GLY A 8 20.48 -16.78 -15.45
C GLY A 8 21.80 -16.26 -14.87
N GLU A 9 22.52 -17.12 -14.13
CA GLU A 9 23.80 -16.77 -13.49
C GLU A 9 24.87 -16.27 -14.48
N SER A 10 24.77 -16.66 -15.76
CA SER A 10 25.66 -16.19 -16.83
C SER A 10 25.30 -14.82 -17.39
N GLY A 11 24.24 -14.17 -16.89
CA GLY A 11 23.64 -12.97 -17.45
C GLY A 11 22.77 -13.24 -18.69
N ALA A 12 22.62 -14.50 -19.12
CA ALA A 12 21.76 -14.86 -20.23
C ALA A 12 20.28 -14.73 -19.84
N MET A 13 19.53 -13.99 -20.65
CA MET A 13 18.11 -13.75 -20.45
C MET A 13 17.27 -14.77 -21.21
N THR A 14 16.29 -15.37 -20.53
CA THR A 14 15.31 -16.27 -21.14
C THR A 14 13.91 -15.66 -21.00
N ILE A 15 13.20 -15.53 -22.13
CA ILE A 15 11.83 -15.01 -22.17
C ILE A 15 10.85 -16.19 -22.11
N TYR A 16 9.88 -16.09 -21.20
CA TYR A 16 8.78 -17.03 -21.02
C TYR A 16 7.47 -16.40 -21.50
N PRO A 17 6.78 -17.00 -22.49
CA PRO A 17 5.55 -16.43 -23.04
C PRO A 17 4.40 -16.38 -22.03
N ALA A 18 3.57 -15.35 -22.18
CA ALA A 18 2.38 -15.12 -21.39
C ALA A 18 1.45 -16.35 -21.33
N GLY A 19 0.99 -16.68 -20.12
CA GLY A 19 0.07 -17.79 -19.90
C GLY A 19 0.73 -19.18 -19.85
N GLN A 20 2.07 -19.27 -19.99
CA GLN A 20 2.80 -20.52 -19.74
C GLN A 20 3.29 -20.64 -18.30
N SER A 21 3.48 -21.89 -17.88
CA SER A 21 4.12 -22.22 -16.59
C SER A 21 5.59 -22.55 -16.81
N ALA A 22 6.43 -22.15 -15.87
CA ALA A 22 7.85 -22.52 -15.82
C ALA A 22 8.18 -23.17 -14.47
N LEU A 23 9.13 -24.11 -14.49
CA LEU A 23 9.62 -24.79 -13.30
C LEU A 23 11.09 -24.41 -13.06
N PHE A 24 11.41 -24.02 -11.83
CA PHE A 24 12.75 -23.68 -11.41
C PHE A 24 13.15 -24.54 -10.20
N SER A 25 14.42 -24.94 -10.15
CA SER A 25 15.01 -25.63 -9.00
C SER A 25 15.95 -24.68 -8.29
N LEU A 26 15.65 -24.37 -7.03
CA LEU A 26 16.45 -23.48 -6.19
C LEU A 26 17.10 -24.27 -5.06
N THR A 27 18.34 -23.93 -4.77
CA THR A 27 19.03 -24.40 -3.55
C THR A 27 18.83 -23.40 -2.42
N ARG A 28 19.09 -23.80 -1.18
CA ARG A 28 18.96 -22.90 -0.02
C ARG A 28 19.82 -21.65 -0.22
N GLY A 29 19.19 -20.47 -0.12
CA GLY A 29 19.84 -19.17 -0.27
C GLY A 29 19.96 -18.68 -1.72
N ALA A 30 19.52 -19.47 -2.71
CA ALA A 30 19.45 -19.01 -4.09
C ALA A 30 18.33 -17.98 -4.28
N VAL A 31 18.56 -17.03 -5.18
CA VAL A 31 17.60 -15.98 -5.55
C VAL A 31 17.18 -16.20 -7.00
N LEU A 32 15.89 -16.09 -7.26
CA LEU A 32 15.32 -16.10 -8.61
C LEU A 32 14.59 -14.77 -8.84
N THR A 33 15.04 -14.03 -9.85
CA THR A 33 14.38 -12.78 -10.26
C THR A 33 13.55 -13.04 -11.51
N LEU A 34 12.26 -12.72 -11.44
CA LEU A 34 11.33 -12.69 -12.56
C LEU A 34 11.05 -11.21 -12.87
N ALA A 35 11.31 -10.78 -14.10
CA ALA A 35 11.03 -9.42 -14.54
C ALA A 35 10.02 -9.42 -15.69
N THR A 36 9.28 -8.34 -15.88
CA THR A 36 8.53 -8.14 -17.13
C THR A 36 9.50 -7.83 -18.26
N THR A 37 9.11 -8.10 -19.50
CA THR A 37 9.78 -7.49 -20.65
C THR A 37 9.59 -5.97 -20.51
N ALA A 38 10.65 -5.16 -20.67
CA ALA A 38 10.69 -3.72 -20.35
C ALA A 38 9.72 -2.85 -21.18
N VAL A 39 8.43 -3.08 -20.98
CA VAL A 39 7.28 -2.48 -21.64
C VAL A 39 6.48 -1.77 -20.55
N ASP A 40 6.23 -0.48 -20.74
CA ASP A 40 5.46 0.33 -19.80
C ASP A 40 4.10 -0.31 -19.52
N GLY A 41 3.75 -0.41 -18.23
CA GLY A 41 2.51 -1.02 -17.78
C GLY A 41 2.47 -2.55 -17.81
N ALA A 42 3.55 -3.24 -18.19
CA ALA A 42 3.64 -4.68 -17.98
C ALA A 42 3.64 -4.99 -16.47
N ASP A 43 2.73 -5.85 -16.04
CA ASP A 43 2.45 -6.12 -14.62
C ASP A 43 2.30 -7.63 -14.39
N LEU A 44 3.03 -8.17 -13.41
CA LEU A 44 2.98 -9.59 -13.01
C LEU A 44 1.86 -9.89 -12.01
N THR A 45 1.02 -8.92 -11.65
CA THR A 45 -0.11 -9.10 -10.75
C THR A 45 -0.99 -10.27 -11.21
N GLY A 46 -1.24 -11.20 -10.30
CA GLY A 46 -1.99 -12.43 -10.59
C GLY A 46 -1.13 -13.62 -11.01
N MET A 47 0.19 -13.44 -11.18
CA MET A 47 1.11 -14.56 -11.34
C MET A 47 1.05 -15.48 -10.12
N ARG A 48 0.92 -16.78 -10.37
CA ARG A 48 0.91 -17.80 -9.33
C ARG A 48 2.29 -18.39 -9.15
N VAL A 49 2.84 -18.26 -7.94
CA VAL A 49 4.04 -18.97 -7.50
C VAL A 49 3.60 -20.13 -6.60
N SER A 50 4.05 -21.34 -6.91
CA SER A 50 3.83 -22.53 -6.09
C SER A 50 5.17 -23.20 -5.82
N THR A 51 5.40 -23.58 -4.57
CA THR A 51 6.68 -24.12 -4.12
C THR A 51 6.49 -25.40 -3.32
N SER A 52 7.50 -26.27 -3.34
CA SER A 52 7.58 -27.48 -2.52
C SER A 52 8.32 -27.26 -1.20
N ALA A 53 8.88 -26.06 -1.00
CA ALA A 53 9.61 -25.64 0.18
C ALA A 53 9.28 -24.18 0.51
N GLU A 54 9.61 -23.76 1.73
CA GLU A 54 9.44 -22.38 2.18
C GLU A 54 10.28 -21.41 1.33
N VAL A 55 9.64 -20.36 0.85
CA VAL A 55 10.29 -19.26 0.11
C VAL A 55 9.74 -17.93 0.60
N ALA A 56 10.56 -16.88 0.51
CA ALA A 56 10.09 -15.51 0.56
C ALA A 56 9.91 -15.02 -0.88
N VAL A 57 8.77 -14.37 -1.16
CA VAL A 57 8.49 -13.77 -2.47
C VAL A 57 8.45 -12.27 -2.29
N PHE A 58 9.20 -11.55 -3.12
CA PHE A 58 9.22 -10.10 -3.14
C PHE A 58 8.61 -9.60 -4.44
N SER A 59 7.81 -8.55 -4.37
CA SER A 59 7.36 -7.77 -5.51
C SER A 59 8.15 -6.48 -5.55
N SER A 60 8.56 -6.04 -6.72
CA SER A 60 9.30 -4.79 -6.91
C SER A 60 8.87 -4.05 -8.17
N SER A 61 8.90 -2.72 -8.16
CA SER A 61 8.89 -1.87 -9.35
C SER A 61 10.05 -0.88 -9.25
N SER A 62 10.81 -0.70 -10.33
CA SER A 62 12.03 0.13 -10.31
C SER A 62 11.76 1.64 -10.32
N CYS A 63 10.58 2.06 -10.78
CA CYS A 63 10.16 3.47 -10.85
C CYS A 63 8.65 3.48 -11.13
N ALA A 64 7.86 3.33 -10.09
CA ALA A 64 6.41 3.42 -10.18
C ALA A 64 5.97 4.88 -10.13
N MET A 65 5.34 5.37 -11.20
CA MET A 65 4.60 6.63 -11.21
C MET A 65 3.14 6.30 -10.91
N ILE A 66 2.60 6.81 -9.80
CA ILE A 66 1.22 6.55 -9.39
C ILE A 66 0.48 7.89 -9.21
N PRO A 67 -0.55 8.22 -10.00
CA PRO A 67 -0.91 7.59 -11.27
C PRO A 67 0.19 7.64 -12.34
N LEU A 68 -0.02 6.97 -13.47
CA LEU A 68 0.94 6.97 -14.57
C LEU A 68 1.28 8.41 -15.00
N ALA A 69 2.57 8.68 -15.22
CA ALA A 69 3.12 9.99 -15.58
C ALA A 69 2.97 11.08 -14.49
N THR A 70 2.67 10.70 -13.25
CA THR A 70 2.76 11.56 -12.06
C THR A 70 4.13 11.43 -11.41
N TYR A 71 4.89 12.52 -11.41
CA TYR A 71 6.16 12.61 -10.70
C TYR A 71 5.92 12.84 -9.19
N ALA A 72 6.80 12.47 -8.27
CA ALA A 72 7.97 11.60 -8.45
C ALA A 72 7.58 10.12 -8.60
N CYS A 73 8.48 9.32 -9.18
CA CYS A 73 8.38 7.86 -9.02
C CYS A 73 9.19 7.41 -7.82
N ASP A 74 8.83 6.24 -7.32
CA ASP A 74 9.61 5.51 -6.33
C ASP A 74 9.88 4.06 -6.75
N HIS A 75 10.88 3.49 -6.09
CA HIS A 75 11.08 2.07 -5.93
C HIS A 75 10.01 1.50 -5.00
N LEU A 76 9.18 0.59 -5.52
CA LEU A 76 8.13 -0.04 -4.72
C LEU A 76 8.46 -1.50 -4.46
N GLU A 77 9.00 -1.82 -3.27
CA GLU A 77 9.32 -3.18 -2.87
C GLU A 77 8.51 -3.67 -1.67
N GLN A 78 7.97 -4.89 -1.76
CA GLN A 78 7.30 -5.55 -0.63
C GLN A 78 7.55 -7.05 -0.60
N GLN A 79 7.80 -7.58 0.60
CA GLN A 79 7.68 -9.02 0.83
C GLN A 79 6.19 -9.38 0.87
N LEU A 80 5.77 -10.23 -0.06
CA LEU A 80 4.36 -10.61 -0.18
C LEU A 80 3.95 -11.56 0.95
N MET A 81 2.74 -11.34 1.48
CA MET A 81 2.11 -12.29 2.40
C MET A 81 1.71 -13.58 1.64
N PRO A 82 1.99 -14.77 2.19
CA PRO A 82 1.59 -16.03 1.57
C PRO A 82 0.06 -16.14 1.50
N THR A 83 -0.45 -16.81 0.46
CA THR A 83 -1.89 -16.83 0.16
C THR A 83 -2.75 -17.50 1.24
N ASN A 84 -2.15 -18.31 2.11
CA ASN A 84 -2.83 -18.93 3.24
C ASN A 84 -2.99 -18.00 4.46
N THR A 85 -2.41 -16.79 4.45
CA THR A 85 -2.59 -15.78 5.53
C THR A 85 -3.49 -14.62 5.10
N TRP A 86 -4.06 -14.67 3.89
CA TRP A 86 -4.96 -13.66 3.36
C TRP A 86 -6.31 -13.66 4.09
N GLY A 87 -6.97 -12.52 4.19
CA GLY A 87 -8.23 -12.40 4.94
C GLY A 87 -9.44 -12.05 4.08
N THR A 88 -10.61 -12.03 4.72
CA THR A 88 -11.90 -11.66 4.10
C THR A 88 -12.41 -10.29 4.56
N LYS A 89 -11.76 -9.67 5.54
CA LYS A 89 -12.14 -8.37 6.11
C LYS A 89 -10.91 -7.49 6.27
N PHE A 90 -11.00 -6.27 5.75
CA PHE A 90 -9.98 -5.24 5.82
C PHE A 90 -10.64 -3.92 6.17
N VAL A 91 -9.90 -3.08 6.89
CA VAL A 91 -10.28 -1.67 7.04
C VAL A 91 -9.26 -0.85 6.24
N GLY A 92 -9.74 -0.18 5.19
CA GLY A 92 -8.95 0.75 4.40
C GLY A 92 -8.85 2.07 5.13
N ALA A 93 -7.67 2.36 5.69
CA ALA A 93 -7.39 3.63 6.34
C ALA A 93 -6.65 4.55 5.35
N LYS A 94 -7.30 5.64 4.90
CA LYS A 94 -6.70 6.70 4.09
C LYS A 94 -5.44 7.23 4.77
N PHE A 95 -4.34 7.35 4.01
CA PHE A 95 -3.15 8.07 4.47
C PHE A 95 -3.47 9.53 4.76
N SER A 96 -2.79 10.13 5.74
CA SER A 96 -2.88 11.57 5.99
C SER A 96 -2.76 12.32 4.66
N PRO A 97 -3.76 13.15 4.29
CA PRO A 97 -3.80 13.75 2.97
C PRO A 97 -2.74 14.85 2.83
N ARG A 98 -2.10 14.89 1.67
CA ARG A 98 -1.19 15.96 1.22
C ARG A 98 -1.94 17.04 0.41
N GLY A 99 -3.22 16.80 0.17
CA GLY A 99 -4.10 17.55 -0.71
C GLY A 99 -5.51 16.95 -0.73
N THR A 100 -6.10 16.86 -1.93
CA THR A 100 -7.40 16.20 -2.19
C THR A 100 -7.22 14.83 -2.87
N GLU A 101 -5.99 14.30 -2.85
CA GLU A 101 -5.66 13.09 -3.55
C GLU A 101 -6.33 11.85 -2.95
N PRO A 102 -6.80 10.92 -3.80
CA PRO A 102 -7.16 9.59 -3.36
C PRO A 102 -5.91 8.78 -3.01
N ASP A 103 -6.12 7.71 -2.24
CA ASP A 103 -5.19 6.58 -2.27
C ASP A 103 -5.60 5.62 -3.38
N VAL A 104 -4.62 4.92 -3.95
CA VAL A 104 -4.89 3.86 -4.94
C VAL A 104 -4.92 2.52 -4.22
N TRP A 105 -6.00 1.76 -4.42
CA TRP A 105 -6.22 0.48 -3.80
C TRP A 105 -6.21 -0.61 -4.86
N ARG A 106 -5.58 -1.75 -4.56
CA ARG A 106 -5.58 -2.92 -5.43
C ARG A 106 -5.97 -4.17 -4.64
N VAL A 107 -7.03 -4.83 -5.08
CA VAL A 107 -7.56 -6.06 -4.47
C VAL A 107 -7.27 -7.23 -5.41
N LEU A 108 -6.63 -8.28 -4.90
CA LEU A 108 -6.26 -9.48 -5.65
C LEU A 108 -6.97 -10.72 -5.09
N ALA A 109 -7.61 -11.50 -5.97
CA ALA A 109 -8.22 -12.79 -5.62
C ALA A 109 -7.34 -13.97 -6.07
N HIS A 110 -7.30 -15.04 -5.27
CA HIS A 110 -6.47 -16.23 -5.58
C HIS A 110 -7.27 -17.53 -5.77
N ASN A 111 -8.12 -17.91 -4.81
CA ASN A 111 -8.63 -19.28 -4.74
C ASN A 111 -9.89 -19.54 -5.57
N GLN A 112 -10.82 -18.57 -5.59
CA GLN A 112 -12.14 -18.74 -6.20
C GLN A 112 -12.75 -17.39 -6.58
N ALA A 113 -13.90 -17.44 -7.26
CA ALA A 113 -14.68 -16.25 -7.56
C ALA A 113 -15.04 -15.52 -6.25
N THR A 114 -14.63 -14.25 -6.15
CA THR A 114 -14.70 -13.47 -4.91
C THR A 114 -15.46 -12.19 -5.14
N THR A 115 -16.56 -12.00 -4.42
CA THR A 115 -17.39 -10.79 -4.52
C THR A 115 -16.98 -9.82 -3.42
N LEU A 116 -16.87 -8.53 -3.78
CA LEU A 116 -16.45 -7.45 -2.88
C LEU A 116 -17.66 -6.62 -2.41
N THR A 117 -17.60 -6.18 -1.15
CA THR A 117 -18.56 -5.26 -0.54
C THR A 117 -17.80 -4.26 0.33
N THR A 118 -18.24 -3.00 0.33
CA THR A 118 -17.61 -1.88 1.02
C THR A 118 -18.60 -1.13 1.91
N THR A 119 -18.09 -0.48 2.94
CA THR A 119 -18.87 0.44 3.79
C THR A 119 -18.02 1.66 4.15
N PRO A 120 -18.39 2.88 3.73
CA PRO A 120 -19.52 3.21 2.85
C PRO A 120 -19.42 2.54 1.48
N SER A 121 -20.53 2.50 0.73
CA SER A 121 -20.57 1.89 -0.60
C SER A 121 -19.70 2.67 -1.59
N ILE A 122 -18.79 1.98 -2.27
CA ILE A 122 -17.88 2.51 -3.28
C ILE A 122 -18.33 2.03 -4.66
N ALA A 123 -18.72 3.00 -5.51
CA ALA A 123 -19.14 2.73 -6.88
C ALA A 123 -18.00 2.06 -7.68
N GLY A 124 -18.33 0.97 -8.38
CA GLY A 124 -17.35 0.20 -9.14
C GLY A 124 -16.53 -0.80 -8.31
N VAL A 125 -16.76 -0.88 -6.99
CA VAL A 125 -16.20 -1.93 -6.12
C VAL A 125 -17.28 -2.88 -5.65
N ASP A 126 -18.40 -2.36 -5.15
CA ASP A 126 -19.49 -3.18 -4.62
C ASP A 126 -20.12 -4.09 -5.67
N GLY A 127 -20.23 -5.37 -5.33
CA GLY A 127 -20.80 -6.41 -6.19
C GLY A 127 -19.86 -6.89 -7.30
N VAL A 128 -18.66 -6.30 -7.45
CA VAL A 128 -17.65 -6.81 -8.38
C VAL A 128 -17.23 -8.20 -7.93
N THR A 129 -17.20 -9.14 -8.89
CA THR A 129 -16.73 -10.51 -8.66
C THR A 129 -15.42 -10.74 -9.39
N LEU A 130 -14.34 -10.87 -8.62
CA LEU A 130 -13.00 -11.19 -9.10
C LEU A 130 -12.86 -12.69 -9.33
N GLN A 131 -12.33 -13.07 -10.48
CA GLN A 131 -11.92 -14.44 -10.77
C GLN A 131 -10.53 -14.74 -10.17
N PRO A 132 -10.17 -16.01 -9.93
CA PRO A 132 -8.81 -16.39 -9.52
C PRO A 132 -7.72 -15.74 -10.39
N GLY A 133 -6.75 -15.07 -9.75
CA GLY A 133 -5.64 -14.37 -10.41
C GLY A 133 -6.01 -13.01 -11.01
N SER A 134 -7.28 -12.59 -10.96
CA SER A 134 -7.70 -11.25 -11.34
C SER A 134 -7.62 -10.27 -10.17
N HIS A 135 -7.49 -8.99 -10.49
CA HIS A 135 -7.47 -7.90 -9.53
C HIS A 135 -8.44 -6.79 -9.91
N LEU A 136 -8.85 -5.99 -8.93
CA LEU A 136 -9.52 -4.70 -9.11
C LEU A 136 -8.60 -3.61 -8.58
N GLN A 137 -8.40 -2.55 -9.36
CA GLN A 137 -7.76 -1.32 -8.89
C GLN A 137 -8.79 -0.19 -8.88
N PHE A 138 -8.80 0.61 -7.83
CA PHE A 138 -9.70 1.76 -7.69
C PHE A 138 -9.04 2.86 -6.84
N GLU A 139 -9.55 4.08 -6.98
CA GLU A 139 -9.14 5.25 -6.21
C GLU A 139 -10.22 5.59 -5.18
N TRP A 140 -9.80 5.92 -3.95
CA TRP A 140 -10.74 6.32 -2.90
C TRP A 140 -10.07 7.24 -1.86
N SER A 141 -10.81 8.27 -1.43
CA SER A 141 -10.27 9.35 -0.58
C SER A 141 -10.69 9.28 0.89
N LEU A 142 -11.48 8.28 1.30
CA LEU A 142 -12.00 8.16 2.66
C LEU A 142 -11.65 6.82 3.31
N HIS A 143 -11.84 6.72 4.62
CA HIS A 143 -11.80 5.43 5.32
C HIS A 143 -12.98 4.53 4.89
N PHE A 144 -12.76 3.21 4.84
CA PHE A 144 -13.81 2.26 4.49
C PHE A 144 -13.55 0.87 5.08
N LEU A 145 -14.61 0.10 5.27
CA LEU A 145 -14.54 -1.34 5.48
C LEU A 145 -14.62 -2.03 4.12
N LEU A 146 -13.76 -3.03 3.89
CA LEU A 146 -13.83 -3.94 2.75
C LEU A 146 -14.08 -5.36 3.25
N GLN A 147 -15.09 -6.00 2.66
CA GLN A 147 -15.44 -7.39 2.90
C GLN A 147 -15.42 -8.16 1.59
N ALA A 148 -14.99 -9.42 1.67
CA ALA A 148 -14.91 -10.33 0.53
C ALA A 148 -15.51 -11.68 0.88
N THR A 149 -16.11 -12.36 -0.09
CA THR A 149 -16.66 -13.71 0.10
C THR A 149 -15.60 -14.80 0.24
N SER A 150 -14.34 -14.50 -0.09
CA SER A 150 -13.19 -15.41 0.01
C SER A 150 -11.91 -14.62 0.32
N PRO A 151 -10.84 -15.27 0.82
CA PRO A 151 -9.57 -14.59 1.11
C PRO A 151 -8.98 -13.83 -0.08
N ILE A 152 -8.60 -12.57 0.17
CA ILE A 152 -7.98 -11.64 -0.80
C ILE A 152 -6.73 -10.99 -0.22
N SER A 153 -5.87 -10.47 -1.09
CA SER A 153 -4.83 -9.51 -0.73
C SER A 153 -5.27 -8.11 -1.08
N VAL A 154 -4.90 -7.13 -0.24
CA VAL A 154 -5.19 -5.71 -0.46
C VAL A 154 -3.89 -4.93 -0.38
N ALA A 155 -3.61 -4.17 -1.42
CA ALA A 155 -2.50 -3.23 -1.51
C ALA A 155 -3.06 -1.81 -1.52
N GLN A 156 -2.35 -0.90 -0.87
CA GLN A 156 -2.62 0.53 -0.83
C GLN A 156 -1.36 1.25 -1.31
N TYR A 157 -1.54 2.24 -2.18
CA TYR A 157 -0.45 3.02 -2.73
C TYR A 157 -0.68 4.51 -2.49
N MET A 158 0.38 5.21 -2.09
CA MET A 158 0.41 6.67 -2.19
C MET A 158 0.63 7.07 -3.65
N VAL A 159 0.06 8.21 -4.01
CA VAL A 159 0.31 8.88 -5.28
C VAL A 159 1.61 9.70 -5.23
N GLY A 160 2.18 10.03 -6.38
CA GLY A 160 3.36 10.90 -6.49
C GLY A 160 3.04 12.37 -6.26
N ALA A 161 4.07 13.13 -5.88
CA ALA A 161 4.03 14.53 -5.48
C ALA A 161 3.16 15.45 -6.36
N ASP A 162 3.22 15.28 -7.68
CA ASP A 162 2.54 16.14 -8.65
C ASP A 162 1.05 15.79 -8.82
N TYR A 163 0.51 14.83 -8.06
CA TYR A 163 -0.91 14.50 -8.05
C TYR A 163 -1.55 14.81 -6.69
N PRO A 164 -1.80 16.09 -6.38
CA PRO A 164 -2.52 16.50 -5.18
C PRO A 164 -4.04 16.28 -5.27
N GLY A 165 -4.56 15.66 -6.35
CA GLY A 165 -5.97 15.32 -6.52
C GLY A 165 -6.60 15.69 -7.88
N PRO A 166 -7.86 15.27 -8.11
CA PRO A 166 -8.55 15.38 -9.41
C PRO A 166 -8.94 16.82 -9.82
N ASP A 167 -8.90 17.80 -8.90
CA ASP A 167 -9.27 19.21 -9.15
C ASP A 167 -8.15 20.05 -9.81
N GLY A 168 -7.20 19.40 -10.49
CA GLY A 168 -6.18 20.07 -11.28
C GLY A 168 -4.98 20.50 -10.45
N GLY A 169 -4.26 19.51 -9.92
CA GLY A 169 -3.00 19.72 -9.20
C GLY A 169 -2.03 20.71 -9.84
N CYS A 170 -1.17 21.31 -9.01
CA CYS A 170 -0.22 22.42 -9.18
C CYS A 170 0.28 22.84 -10.59
N SER A 171 -0.61 22.91 -11.57
CA SER A 171 -0.33 23.15 -12.98
C SER A 171 -1.35 24.17 -13.48
N SER A 172 -1.02 25.44 -13.29
CA SER A 172 -1.48 26.46 -14.23
C SER A 172 -0.35 26.67 -15.24
N SER A 173 -0.60 26.29 -16.50
CA SER A 173 0.27 26.47 -17.67
C SER A 173 1.50 25.56 -17.80
N GLY A 174 1.38 24.50 -18.60
CA GLY A 174 2.30 24.15 -19.70
C GLY A 174 3.79 23.93 -19.43
N LEU A 175 4.23 23.98 -18.19
CA LEU A 175 5.58 23.67 -17.75
C LEU A 175 5.42 22.49 -16.80
N PHE A 176 5.71 21.28 -17.31
CA PHE A 176 6.34 20.29 -16.45
C PHE A 176 7.44 21.03 -15.70
N PRO A 177 7.51 21.05 -14.36
CA PRO A 177 8.58 21.75 -13.67
C PRO A 177 9.89 21.21 -14.20
N SER A 178 10.50 21.98 -15.10
CA SER A 178 11.71 21.58 -15.78
C SER A 178 12.81 21.85 -14.78
N ALA A 179 13.27 20.75 -14.17
CA ALA A 179 14.34 20.66 -13.20
C ALA A 179 13.89 20.70 -11.73
N ALA A 180 14.52 19.81 -10.97
CA ALA A 180 14.59 19.75 -9.51
C ALA A 180 15.09 21.05 -8.82
N LEU A 181 15.18 22.16 -9.55
CA LEU A 181 15.74 23.44 -9.10
C LEU A 181 14.69 24.41 -8.53
N ASP A 182 13.39 24.18 -8.78
CA ASP A 182 12.28 24.93 -8.12
C ASP A 182 11.84 24.25 -6.80
N ARG A 183 12.66 23.34 -6.25
CA ARG A 183 12.30 22.46 -5.12
C ARG A 183 13.11 22.76 -3.87
N ASP A 184 13.49 24.01 -3.69
CA ASP A 184 14.17 24.44 -2.47
C ASP A 184 13.22 24.25 -1.27
N ASN A 185 13.59 23.33 -0.37
CA ASN A 185 13.00 23.15 0.96
C ASN A 185 11.54 22.63 1.04
N CYS A 186 11.12 21.76 0.11
CA CYS A 186 9.78 21.12 0.10
C CYS A 186 8.58 22.08 0.04
N ALA A 187 8.86 23.37 -0.10
CA ALA A 187 7.91 24.37 -0.50
C ALA A 187 7.96 24.41 -2.04
N ILE A 188 7.09 23.64 -2.70
CA ILE A 188 6.40 24.32 -3.79
C ILE A 188 5.68 25.45 -3.05
N GLU A 189 6.14 26.70 -3.20
CA GLU A 189 5.39 27.85 -2.68
C GLU A 189 3.95 27.56 -3.05
N ALA A 190 3.06 27.48 -2.06
CA ALA A 190 1.64 27.23 -2.26
C ALA A 190 1.16 28.30 -3.23
N SER A 191 1.33 28.02 -4.52
CA SER A 191 1.07 28.99 -5.55
C SER A 191 -0.41 29.28 -5.40
N GLU A 192 -0.86 30.49 -5.71
CA GLU A 192 -2.30 30.79 -5.68
C GLU A 192 -3.10 29.76 -6.52
N SER A 193 -2.45 29.04 -7.45
CA SER A 193 -2.99 27.91 -8.19
C SER A 193 -3.11 26.56 -7.45
N CYS A 194 -2.42 26.31 -6.33
CA CYS A 194 -2.51 25.04 -5.58
C CYS A 194 -3.52 25.09 -4.42
N ALA A 195 -4.24 26.19 -4.16
CA ALA A 195 -5.27 26.30 -3.12
C ALA A 195 -4.88 25.72 -1.72
N GLY A 196 -3.58 25.70 -1.36
CA GLY A 196 -3.07 25.11 -0.11
C GLY A 196 -2.66 23.62 -0.15
N HIS A 197 -2.57 22.99 -1.32
CA HIS A 197 -2.12 21.61 -1.49
C HIS A 197 -0.58 21.51 -1.55
N HIS A 198 -0.02 20.43 -1.01
CA HIS A 198 1.42 20.17 -0.96
C HIS A 198 1.81 19.13 -2.02
N ALA A 199 2.76 19.47 -2.88
CA ALA A 199 3.36 18.50 -3.81
C ALA A 199 4.56 17.81 -3.13
N ILE A 200 4.25 16.85 -2.25
CA ILE A 200 5.21 16.16 -1.38
C ILE A 200 5.06 14.65 -1.50
N GLY A 201 6.17 13.93 -1.32
CA GLY A 201 6.23 12.48 -1.34
C GLY A 201 6.23 11.88 -2.74
N ASP A 202 6.90 10.76 -2.90
CA ASP A 202 6.74 9.85 -4.03
C ASP A 202 5.77 8.70 -3.65
N PRO A 203 5.44 7.79 -4.57
CA PRO A 203 4.59 6.66 -4.25
C PRO A 203 5.21 5.76 -3.18
N ALA A 204 4.40 5.29 -2.23
CA ALA A 204 4.77 4.24 -1.29
C ALA A 204 3.79 3.08 -1.43
N PHE A 205 4.25 1.85 -1.17
CA PHE A 205 3.44 0.63 -1.28
C PHE A 205 3.24 0.00 0.10
N LEU A 206 2.00 -0.05 0.58
CA LEU A 206 1.59 -0.74 1.79
C LEU A 206 0.76 -1.99 1.46
N LEU A 207 1.11 -3.13 2.05
CA LEU A 207 0.21 -4.29 2.10
C LEU A 207 -0.70 -4.17 3.33
N SER A 208 -2.01 -4.03 3.09
CA SER A 208 -2.97 -3.91 4.18
C SER A 208 -3.08 -5.23 4.95
N VAL A 209 -3.12 -5.14 6.28
CA VAL A 209 -3.25 -6.30 7.16
C VAL A 209 -4.75 -6.63 7.32
N PRO A 210 -5.19 -7.88 7.07
CA PRO A 210 -6.58 -8.25 7.33
C PRO A 210 -6.86 -8.25 8.84
N THR A 211 -8.11 -7.97 9.22
CA THR A 211 -8.47 -7.79 10.64
C THR A 211 -8.26 -9.06 11.49
N SER A 212 -8.21 -10.24 10.87
CA SER A 212 -7.87 -11.51 11.54
C SER A 212 -6.39 -11.63 11.95
N GLN A 213 -5.52 -10.75 11.44
CA GLN A 213 -4.07 -10.77 11.69
C GLN A 213 -3.61 -9.62 12.62
N PHE A 214 -4.55 -8.85 13.14
CA PHE A 214 -4.33 -7.75 14.08
C PHE A 214 -3.72 -8.22 15.41
N ARG A 215 -3.05 -7.30 16.11
CA ARG A 215 -2.30 -7.59 17.34
C ARG A 215 -2.68 -6.59 18.43
N GLU A 216 -2.42 -6.97 19.67
CA GLU A 216 -2.61 -6.11 20.85
C GLU A 216 -1.35 -5.31 21.21
N ARG A 217 -0.18 -5.72 20.69
CA ARG A 217 1.11 -5.08 20.99
C ARG A 217 1.99 -4.96 19.75
N TYR A 218 2.62 -3.80 19.63
CA TYR A 218 3.52 -3.43 18.54
C TYR A 218 4.77 -2.72 19.07
N THR A 219 5.90 -2.98 18.42
CA THR A 219 7.10 -2.14 18.49
C THR A 219 7.41 -1.72 17.07
N VAL A 220 7.40 -0.41 16.80
CA VAL A 220 7.60 0.14 15.45
C VAL A 220 8.73 1.15 15.44
N LEU A 221 9.49 1.20 14.34
CA LEU A 221 10.54 2.19 14.13
C LEU A 221 10.05 3.23 13.13
N VAL A 222 9.75 4.42 13.61
CA VAL A 222 9.48 5.57 12.75
C VAL A 222 10.83 6.13 12.27
N PRO A 223 11.11 6.09 10.95
CA PRO A 223 12.35 6.63 10.39
C PRO A 223 12.52 8.11 10.68
N ALA A 224 13.78 8.55 10.80
CA ALA A 224 14.14 9.96 10.84
C ALA A 224 14.19 10.55 9.42
N ASP A 225 14.38 11.87 9.34
CA ASP A 225 14.60 12.61 8.09
C ASP A 225 13.39 12.64 7.13
N TYR A 226 12.17 12.53 7.67
CA TYR A 226 10.93 12.82 6.97
C TYR A 226 10.23 14.04 7.59
N ALA A 227 9.75 14.94 6.73
CA ALA A 227 9.01 16.15 7.15
C ALA A 227 7.74 15.82 7.95
N GLU A 228 6.99 14.81 7.52
CA GLU A 228 5.80 14.34 8.20
C GLU A 228 5.83 12.84 8.39
N THR A 229 5.43 12.39 9.57
CA THR A 229 5.33 10.96 9.90
C THR A 229 4.12 10.67 10.76
N TYR A 230 3.51 9.52 10.49
CA TYR A 230 2.24 9.11 11.04
C TYR A 230 2.25 7.66 11.49
N LEU A 231 1.55 7.42 12.59
CA LEU A 231 0.99 6.12 12.94
C LEU A 231 -0.51 6.15 12.74
N THR A 232 -1.04 5.22 11.96
CA THR A 232 -2.49 5.03 11.81
C THR A 232 -2.91 3.71 12.42
N LEU A 233 -3.80 3.81 13.40
CA LEU A 233 -4.39 2.69 14.13
C LEU A 233 -5.78 2.42 13.56
N VAL A 234 -6.04 1.14 13.30
CA VAL A 234 -7.36 0.61 12.95
C VAL A 234 -7.91 -0.10 14.17
N GLU A 235 -8.91 0.48 14.81
CA GLU A 235 -9.38 0.07 16.13
C GLU A 235 -10.83 -0.43 16.05
N PRO A 236 -11.19 -1.55 16.70
CA PRO A 236 -12.59 -1.80 17.04
C PRO A 236 -13.13 -0.64 17.88
N ALA A 237 -14.44 -0.38 17.82
CA ALA A 237 -15.08 0.65 18.65
C ALA A 237 -14.75 0.48 20.14
N GLU A 238 -14.55 1.59 20.86
CA GLU A 238 -14.28 1.60 22.31
C GLU A 238 -13.01 0.81 22.69
N THR A 239 -11.93 0.93 21.90
CA THR A 239 -10.61 0.36 22.23
C THR A 239 -9.79 1.39 23.02
N SER A 240 -9.15 0.94 24.11
CA SER A 240 -8.17 1.74 24.85
C SER A 240 -6.77 1.41 24.33
N VAL A 241 -5.97 2.46 24.11
CA VAL A 241 -4.62 2.34 23.54
C VAL A 241 -3.63 3.18 24.34
N LEU A 242 -2.48 2.60 24.64
CA LEU A 242 -1.30 3.27 25.15
C LEU A 242 -0.28 3.45 24.01
N LEU A 243 0.26 4.66 23.86
CA LEU A 243 1.43 4.97 23.06
C LEU A 243 2.57 5.35 24.00
N ASP A 244 3.66 4.61 23.97
CA ASP A 244 4.83 4.80 24.85
C ASP A 244 4.46 4.87 26.34
N GLY A 245 3.50 4.02 26.73
CA GLY A 245 2.97 3.93 28.10
C GLY A 245 1.99 5.05 28.48
N VAL A 246 1.65 5.96 27.57
CA VAL A 246 0.69 7.05 27.79
C VAL A 246 -0.63 6.74 27.10
N GLU A 247 -1.74 6.84 27.82
CA GLU A 247 -3.07 6.62 27.26
C GLU A 247 -3.42 7.66 26.20
N LEU A 248 -3.87 7.18 25.03
CA LEU A 248 -4.32 8.02 23.94
C LEU A 248 -5.75 8.52 24.19
N THR A 249 -5.88 9.83 24.36
CA THR A 249 -7.18 10.49 24.58
C THR A 249 -7.74 11.17 23.33
N SER A 250 -7.05 11.09 22.19
CA SER A 250 -7.54 11.63 20.93
C SER A 250 -8.84 10.95 20.50
N SER A 251 -9.64 11.59 19.64
CA SER A 251 -10.81 10.94 19.06
C SER A 251 -10.39 10.05 17.88
N ALA A 252 -10.98 8.87 17.77
CA ALA A 252 -10.92 8.07 16.55
C ALA A 252 -12.12 8.40 15.65
N GLU A 253 -11.93 8.39 14.33
CA GLU A 253 -12.96 8.62 13.34
C GLU A 253 -13.72 7.32 13.06
N PRO A 254 -15.03 7.22 13.35
CA PRO A 254 -15.80 6.01 13.11
C PRO A 254 -16.07 5.78 11.62
N ILE A 255 -16.08 4.52 11.20
CA ILE A 255 -16.44 4.10 9.84
C ILE A 255 -17.85 3.50 9.86
N GLY A 256 -18.73 3.98 8.98
CA GLY A 256 -20.05 3.38 8.76
C GLY A 256 -20.92 3.34 10.01
N ASP A 257 -21.20 2.14 10.51
CA ASP A 257 -22.00 1.90 11.73
C ASP A 257 -21.22 2.16 13.03
N GLY A 258 -19.94 2.50 12.93
CA GLY A 258 -19.06 2.78 14.06
C GLY A 258 -18.46 1.55 14.71
N ALA A 259 -18.58 0.35 14.12
CA ALA A 259 -17.92 -0.87 14.63
C ALA A 259 -16.39 -0.80 14.55
N TRP A 260 -15.87 -0.03 13.60
CA TRP A 260 -14.45 0.27 13.43
C TRP A 260 -14.24 1.78 13.47
N ALA A 261 -13.08 2.19 13.97
CA ALA A 261 -12.64 3.58 13.97
C ALA A 261 -11.15 3.68 13.58
N ILE A 262 -10.78 4.83 13.02
CA ILE A 262 -9.41 5.14 12.62
C ILE A 262 -8.85 6.23 13.52
N ARG A 263 -7.64 6.02 14.02
CA ARG A 263 -6.90 7.06 14.74
C ARG A 263 -5.57 7.27 14.02
N THR A 264 -5.38 8.48 13.52
CA THR A 264 -4.11 8.89 12.89
C THR A 264 -3.39 9.86 13.82
N LEU A 265 -2.12 9.56 14.09
CA LEU A 265 -1.26 10.30 15.03
C LEU A 265 -0.05 10.79 14.27
N ALA A 266 0.19 12.10 14.28
CA ALA A 266 1.52 12.62 13.97
C ALA A 266 2.45 12.26 15.13
N VAL A 267 3.61 11.69 14.83
CA VAL A 267 4.58 11.24 15.83
C VAL A 267 5.98 11.78 15.51
N GLU A 268 6.90 11.65 16.44
CA GLU A 268 8.31 11.95 16.18
C GLU A 268 9.02 10.73 15.59
N SER A 269 10.20 10.92 15.01
CA SER A 269 11.05 9.79 14.64
C SER A 269 11.53 9.04 15.88
N GLY A 270 11.62 7.72 15.81
CA GLY A 270 12.07 6.89 16.92
C GLY A 270 11.35 5.56 17.02
N VAL A 271 11.68 4.81 18.06
CA VAL A 271 10.98 3.57 18.39
C VAL A 271 9.76 3.91 19.23
N HIS A 272 8.60 3.43 18.81
CA HIS A 272 7.35 3.56 19.56
C HIS A 272 6.81 2.19 19.96
N GLU A 273 6.24 2.13 21.16
CA GLU A 273 5.53 0.97 21.67
C GLU A 273 4.03 1.27 21.75
N ILE A 274 3.22 0.38 21.17
CA ILE A 274 1.77 0.48 21.19
C ILE A 274 1.23 -0.73 21.94
N GLU A 275 0.38 -0.48 22.93
CA GLU A 275 -0.39 -1.50 23.63
C GLU A 275 -1.88 -1.17 23.57
N ALA A 276 -2.72 -2.15 23.25
CA ALA A 276 -4.17 -2.00 23.18
C ALA A 276 -4.86 -3.10 23.99
N ASP A 277 -6.06 -2.81 24.51
CA ASP A 277 -6.89 -3.79 25.22
C ASP A 277 -7.63 -4.76 24.27
N ARG A 278 -7.52 -4.52 22.95
CA ARG A 278 -8.06 -5.34 21.86
C ARG A 278 -7.08 -5.38 20.70
N ALA A 279 -7.21 -6.39 19.85
CA ALA A 279 -6.41 -6.47 18.63
C ALA A 279 -6.77 -5.32 17.66
N ILE A 280 -5.76 -4.55 17.26
CA ILE A 280 -5.85 -3.42 16.34
C ILE A 280 -4.97 -3.65 15.11
N GLY A 281 -5.20 -2.91 14.03
CA GLY A 281 -4.25 -2.77 12.94
C GLY A 281 -3.36 -1.56 13.16
N LEU A 282 -2.12 -1.61 12.67
CA LEU A 282 -1.18 -0.49 12.74
C LEU A 282 -0.44 -0.36 11.40
N SER A 283 -0.36 0.86 10.89
CA SER A 283 0.56 1.24 9.81
C SER A 283 1.43 2.41 10.24
N SER A 284 2.67 2.41 9.77
CA SER A 284 3.56 3.56 9.87
C SER A 284 3.89 4.04 8.47
N TYR A 285 3.79 5.34 8.26
CA TYR A 285 4.09 5.97 6.99
C TYR A 285 4.47 7.42 7.19
N GLY A 286 5.11 7.99 6.20
CA GLY A 286 5.52 9.38 6.21
C GLY A 286 6.01 9.80 4.84
N TYR A 287 6.21 11.09 4.68
CA TYR A 287 6.63 11.67 3.41
C TYR A 287 7.39 12.98 3.64
N ASP A 288 8.34 13.19 2.73
CA ASP A 288 9.14 14.40 2.55
C ASP A 288 9.12 14.78 1.06
N CYS A 289 9.78 15.87 0.65
CA CYS A 289 9.84 16.43 -0.71
C CYS A 289 9.54 15.43 -1.84
N THR A 290 10.38 14.41 -2.00
CA THR A 290 10.23 13.30 -2.96
C THR A 290 10.74 12.02 -2.39
N VAL A 291 10.26 11.71 -1.20
CA VAL A 291 10.49 10.41 -0.60
C VAL A 291 9.36 10.14 0.34
N SER A 292 8.85 8.93 0.30
CA SER A 292 7.81 8.44 1.18
C SER A 292 8.23 7.10 1.74
N TYR A 293 7.54 6.66 2.77
CA TYR A 293 7.59 5.27 3.20
C TYR A 293 6.23 4.86 3.70
N ALA A 294 5.92 3.57 3.61
CA ALA A 294 4.75 2.99 4.23
C ALA A 294 4.97 1.50 4.51
N TYR A 295 4.65 1.05 5.72
CA TYR A 295 4.73 -0.35 6.08
C TYR A 295 3.73 -0.72 7.19
N PRO A 296 3.29 -1.99 7.28
CA PRO A 296 2.44 -2.42 8.38
C PRO A 296 3.27 -2.54 9.67
N GLY A 297 2.80 -1.99 10.78
CA GLY A 297 3.50 -2.04 12.07
C GLY A 297 3.71 -3.47 12.59
N GLY A 298 2.94 -4.44 12.07
CA GLY A 298 3.11 -5.86 12.33
C GLY A 298 1.83 -6.66 12.12
N LEU A 299 1.95 -7.97 12.11
CA LEU A 299 0.83 -8.90 11.99
C LEU A 299 1.19 -10.26 12.62
N ASN A 300 0.20 -11.14 12.82
CA ASN A 300 0.44 -12.49 13.37
C ASN A 300 0.98 -13.49 12.34
N LEU A 301 0.69 -13.27 11.05
CA LEU A 301 1.06 -14.14 9.92
C LEU A 301 0.64 -15.61 10.12
N VAL A 302 -0.55 -15.82 10.71
CA VAL A 302 -1.12 -17.16 10.98
C VAL A 302 -2.03 -17.58 9.82
N PRO A 303 -2.03 -18.85 9.39
CA PRO A 303 -2.95 -19.29 8.34
C PRO A 303 -4.44 -19.06 8.70
N THR A 304 -5.25 -18.66 7.74
CA THR A 304 -6.66 -18.26 7.90
C THR A 304 -7.67 -19.36 7.54
N GLU A 305 -7.28 -20.62 7.70
CA GLU A 305 -7.91 -21.88 7.23
C GLU A 305 -7.47 -22.37 5.84
#